data_AF-A0A3D0MS53-F1
#
_entry.id   AF-A0A3D0MS53-F1
#
_cell.length_a   1.000
_cell.length_b   1.000
_cell.length_c   1.000
_cell.angle_alpha   90.00
_cell.angle_beta   90.00
_cell.angle_gamma   90.00
#
_symmetry.space_group_name_H-M   'P 1'
#
loop_
_entity.id
_entity.type
_entity.pdbx_description
1 polymer ?
#
loop_
_entity_poly.entity_id
_entity_poly.type
_entity_poly.pdbx_seq_one_letter_code
_entity_poly.pdbx_strand_id
1 'polypeptide(L)'
;MNVYFPNWLTADIMINHIINSFGAHVTRDMEDIGALQFTFIPHEKFYMVPEEDRELFVEIYNIFANWAIEKLAIDLIFQNYCYQEINEANLCSLQYDIERVIQGYNNKNRIEMKQLLAASLGTEPAFILPKELSDMLQDLTGIERNKGQR
;
A
#
# COMPACT_ATOMS: atom_id res chain seq x y z
N MET A 1 6.17 -9.96 20.64
CA MET A 1 5.46 -10.61 19.52
C MET A 1 4.57 -9.54 18.90
N ASN A 2 4.89 -9.07 17.69
CA ASN A 2 4.00 -8.17 16.92
C ASN A 2 2.90 -9.02 16.28
N VAL A 3 1.65 -8.57 16.38
CA VAL A 3 0.41 -9.38 16.24
C VAL A 3 -0.33 -9.08 14.92
N TYR A 4 0.34 -8.50 13.93
CA TYR A 4 -0.35 -7.87 12.80
C TYR A 4 -0.34 -8.78 11.56
N PHE A 5 -1.23 -9.77 11.54
CA PHE A 5 -1.71 -10.50 10.33
C PHE A 5 -0.81 -11.57 9.65
N PRO A 6 -1.36 -12.71 9.15
CA PRO A 6 -1.97 -13.84 9.88
C PRO A 6 -1.04 -15.08 10.01
N ASN A 7 -1.35 -15.97 10.96
CA ASN A 7 -0.59 -17.18 11.37
C ASN A 7 -0.86 -18.42 10.48
N TRP A 8 -0.64 -18.36 9.17
CA TRP A 8 -0.70 -19.55 8.32
C TRP A 8 0.67 -19.87 7.72
N LEU A 9 0.96 -21.16 7.51
CA LEU A 9 2.28 -21.70 7.18
C LEU A 9 2.91 -21.11 5.89
N THR A 10 2.12 -20.41 5.08
CA THR A 10 2.52 -19.85 3.78
C THR A 10 2.27 -18.33 3.65
N ALA A 11 1.89 -17.67 4.76
CA ALA A 11 1.66 -16.22 4.81
C ALA A 11 2.88 -15.42 4.32
N ASP A 12 4.06 -15.75 4.83
CA ASP A 12 5.30 -15.08 4.46
C ASP A 12 5.61 -15.23 2.96
N ILE A 13 5.35 -16.39 2.36
CA ILE A 13 5.63 -16.64 0.93
C ILE A 13 4.68 -15.81 0.06
N MET A 14 3.39 -15.78 0.40
CA MET A 14 2.40 -15.00 -0.34
C MET A 14 2.65 -13.50 -0.17
N ILE A 15 2.86 -13.04 1.06
CA ILE A 15 3.12 -11.63 1.35
C ILE A 15 4.39 -11.17 0.63
N ASN A 16 5.47 -11.96 0.63
CA ASN A 16 6.65 -11.67 -0.19
C ASN A 16 6.34 -11.59 -1.69
N HIS A 17 5.49 -12.47 -2.21
CA HIS A 17 5.08 -12.41 -3.61
C HIS A 17 4.29 -11.14 -3.94
N ILE A 18 3.43 -10.69 -3.02
CA ILE A 18 2.68 -9.45 -3.11
C ILE A 18 3.63 -8.23 -3.06
N ILE A 19 4.52 -8.18 -2.06
CA ILE A 19 5.48 -7.08 -1.85
C ILE A 19 6.47 -6.96 -3.01
N ASN A 20 6.86 -8.07 -3.64
CA ASN A 20 7.72 -8.02 -4.84
C ASN A 20 7.04 -7.36 -6.05
N SER A 21 5.72 -7.18 -6.01
CA SER A 21 4.96 -6.44 -7.03
C SER A 21 4.77 -4.97 -6.66
N PHE A 22 5.41 -4.49 -5.58
CA PHE A 22 5.31 -3.12 -5.11
C PHE A 22 5.87 -2.15 -6.16
N GLY A 23 5.06 -1.16 -6.51
CA GLY A 23 5.42 -0.14 -7.50
C GLY A 23 4.32 0.90 -7.60
N ALA A 24 4.41 1.81 -8.57
CA ALA A 24 3.29 2.65 -8.91
C ALA A 24 2.41 1.92 -9.92
N HIS A 25 1.12 1.77 -9.63
CA HIS A 25 0.18 1.16 -10.57
C HIS A 25 -0.96 2.15 -10.76
N VAL A 26 -1.02 2.75 -11.95
CA VAL A 26 -2.07 3.71 -12.30
C VAL A 26 -2.97 3.06 -13.33
N THR A 27 -4.23 2.89 -12.98
CA THR A 27 -5.24 2.35 -13.87
C THR A 27 -6.31 3.39 -14.15
N ARG A 28 -7.01 3.18 -15.25
CA ARG A 28 -8.21 3.94 -15.57
C ARG A 28 -9.41 3.21 -14.98
N ASP A 29 -10.29 3.95 -14.31
CA ASP A 29 -11.58 3.39 -13.95
C ASP A 29 -12.39 3.10 -15.23
N MET A 30 -12.93 1.88 -15.33
CA MET A 30 -13.72 1.49 -16.51
C MET A 30 -15.12 2.11 -16.48
N GLU A 31 -15.63 2.48 -15.31
CA GLU A 31 -16.97 3.03 -15.13
C GLU A 31 -16.97 4.56 -15.13
N ASP A 32 -15.89 5.19 -14.62
CA ASP A 32 -15.65 6.63 -14.72
C ASP A 32 -14.42 6.93 -15.59
N ILE A 33 -14.68 7.19 -16.86
CA ILE A 33 -13.71 7.56 -17.91
C ILE A 33 -12.76 8.69 -17.49
N GLY A 34 -13.12 9.52 -16.50
CA GLY A 34 -12.32 10.61 -15.94
C GLY A 34 -11.60 10.29 -14.63
N ALA A 35 -11.86 9.15 -13.98
CA ALA A 35 -11.23 8.77 -12.72
C ALA A 35 -9.97 7.91 -12.97
N LEU A 36 -8.84 8.40 -12.46
CA LEU A 36 -7.61 7.63 -12.35
C LEU A 36 -7.59 6.94 -10.99
N GLN A 37 -7.23 5.66 -10.97
CA GLN A 37 -7.00 4.91 -9.74
C GLN A 37 -5.49 4.68 -9.58
N PHE A 38 -5.01 4.77 -8.34
CA PHE A 38 -3.62 4.49 -8.00
C PHE A 38 -3.53 3.49 -6.87
N THR A 39 -2.66 2.50 -7.05
CA THR A 39 -2.33 1.52 -6.03
C THR A 39 -0.82 1.27 -5.98
N PHE A 40 -0.32 0.87 -4.81
CA PHE A 40 1.07 0.44 -4.64
C PHE A 40 1.30 -1.02 -5.03
N ILE A 41 0.22 -1.80 -5.12
CA ILE A 41 0.21 -3.21 -5.50
C ILE A 41 -0.85 -3.40 -6.59
N PRO A 42 -0.61 -4.25 -7.61
CA PRO A 42 -1.63 -4.61 -8.58
C PRO A 42 -2.88 -5.23 -7.94
N HIS A 43 -4.06 -4.90 -8.45
CA HIS A 43 -5.34 -5.35 -7.88
C HIS A 43 -5.48 -6.87 -7.84
N GLU A 44 -4.88 -7.59 -8.79
CA GLU A 44 -4.92 -9.05 -8.84
C GLU A 44 -4.23 -9.73 -7.65
N LYS A 45 -3.31 -9.03 -6.97
CA LYS A 45 -2.58 -9.56 -5.82
C LYS A 45 -3.45 -9.65 -4.57
N PHE A 46 -4.50 -8.84 -4.48
CA PHE A 46 -5.46 -8.89 -3.38
C PHE A 46 -6.27 -10.21 -3.38
N TYR A 47 -6.48 -10.80 -4.57
CA TYR A 47 -7.15 -12.10 -4.70
C TYR A 47 -6.25 -13.29 -4.35
N MET A 48 -4.93 -13.07 -4.18
CA MET A 48 -4.05 -14.11 -3.65
C MET A 48 -4.36 -14.36 -2.18
N VAL A 49 -4.74 -13.32 -1.42
CA VAL A 49 -5.05 -13.43 0.01
C VAL A 49 -6.32 -14.28 0.20
N PRO A 50 -6.29 -15.28 1.12
CA PRO A 50 -7.46 -16.07 1.49
C PRO A 50 -8.65 -15.17 1.85
N GLU A 51 -9.87 -15.61 1.56
CA GLU A 51 -11.07 -14.78 1.73
C GLU A 51 -11.28 -14.36 3.19
N GLU A 52 -10.97 -15.26 4.13
CA GLU A 52 -11.03 -15.03 5.57
C GLU A 52 -10.09 -13.92 6.05
N ASP A 53 -8.99 -13.69 5.35
CA ASP A 53 -7.96 -12.72 5.70
C ASP A 53 -8.00 -11.47 4.78
N ARG A 54 -8.82 -11.47 3.73
CA ARG A 54 -8.78 -10.40 2.73
C ARG A 54 -9.22 -9.05 3.29
N GLU A 55 -10.22 -9.03 4.18
CA GLU A 55 -10.75 -7.79 4.77
C GLU A 55 -9.67 -7.05 5.56
N LEU A 56 -9.02 -7.73 6.51
CA LEU A 56 -7.98 -7.11 7.33
C LEU A 56 -6.69 -6.85 6.52
N PHE A 57 -6.36 -7.65 5.50
CA PHE A 57 -5.28 -7.29 4.56
C PHE A 57 -5.55 -5.95 3.86
N VAL A 58 -6.76 -5.80 3.30
CA VAL A 58 -7.17 -4.57 2.60
C VAL A 58 -7.15 -3.39 3.57
N GLU A 59 -7.57 -3.58 4.81
CA GLU A 59 -7.58 -2.52 5.82
C GLU A 59 -6.17 -2.04 6.19
N ILE A 60 -5.24 -2.98 6.46
CA ILE A 60 -3.83 -2.66 6.71
C ILE A 60 -3.19 -2.00 5.48
N TYR A 61 -3.45 -2.54 4.30
CA TYR A 61 -2.97 -1.96 3.04
C TYR A 61 -3.48 -0.53 2.84
N ASN A 62 -4.77 -0.27 3.09
CA ASN A 62 -5.35 1.06 2.90
C ASN A 62 -4.77 2.07 3.90
N ILE A 63 -4.52 1.68 5.15
CA ILE A 63 -3.82 2.52 6.13
C ILE A 63 -2.43 2.90 5.62
N PHE A 64 -1.67 1.89 5.19
CA PHE A 64 -0.34 2.12 4.63
C PHE A 64 -0.39 3.00 3.38
N ALA A 65 -1.31 2.72 2.46
CA ALA A 65 -1.43 3.41 1.18
C ALA A 65 -1.77 4.89 1.38
N ASN A 66 -2.75 5.20 2.25
CA ASN A 66 -3.10 6.57 2.59
C ASN A 66 -1.93 7.31 3.24
N TRP A 67 -1.26 6.69 4.21
CA TRP A 67 -0.05 7.25 4.83
C TRP A 67 1.04 7.52 3.78
N ALA A 68 1.30 6.59 2.87
CA ALA A 68 2.32 6.73 1.84
C ALA A 68 1.96 7.79 0.80
N ILE A 69 0.68 7.89 0.40
CA ILE A 69 0.16 8.93 -0.49
C ILE A 69 0.42 10.32 0.10
N GLU A 70 0.09 10.52 1.37
CA GLU A 70 0.35 11.76 2.09
C GLU A 70 1.85 12.02 2.22
N LYS A 71 2.64 11.00 2.61
CA LYS A 71 4.08 11.16 2.85
C LYS A 71 4.87 11.50 1.60
N LEU A 72 4.43 11.00 0.46
CA LEU A 72 5.03 11.25 -0.85
C LEU A 72 4.39 12.44 -1.59
N ALA A 73 3.34 13.04 -1.01
CA ALA A 73 2.56 14.11 -1.61
C ALA A 73 2.07 13.74 -3.03
N ILE A 74 1.56 12.53 -3.19
CA ILE A 74 1.14 11.97 -4.49
C ILE A 74 0.05 12.84 -5.15
N ASP A 75 -0.83 13.46 -4.37
CA ASP A 75 -1.86 14.39 -4.87
C ASP A 75 -1.27 15.55 -5.69
N LEU A 76 -0.10 16.06 -5.31
CA LEU A 76 0.58 17.13 -6.05
C LEU A 76 1.10 16.63 -7.41
N ILE A 77 1.44 15.34 -7.50
CA ILE A 77 1.81 14.72 -8.78
C ILE A 77 0.57 14.63 -9.65
N PHE A 78 -0.54 14.10 -9.12
CA PHE A 78 -1.82 14.02 -9.81
C PHE A 78 -2.30 15.37 -10.36
N GLN A 79 -2.13 16.45 -9.59
CA GLN A 79 -2.48 17.81 -10.02
C GLN A 79 -1.79 18.24 -11.31
N ASN A 80 -0.57 17.76 -11.60
CA ASN A 80 0.13 18.08 -12.85
C ASN A 80 -0.54 17.44 -14.08
N TYR A 81 -1.27 16.34 -13.85
CA TYR A 81 -1.97 15.58 -14.88
C TYR A 81 -3.48 15.88 -14.90
N CYS A 82 -4.00 16.65 -13.94
CA CYS A 82 -5.36 17.17 -14.01
C CYS A 82 -5.55 17.97 -15.30
N TYR A 83 -6.70 17.76 -15.96
CA TYR A 83 -7.08 18.37 -17.24
C TYR A 83 -6.24 17.94 -18.46
N GLN A 84 -5.30 17.01 -18.31
CA GLN A 84 -4.66 16.37 -19.45
C GLN A 84 -5.54 15.25 -19.99
N GLU A 85 -5.39 14.95 -21.29
CA GLU A 85 -6.04 13.78 -21.88
C GLU A 85 -5.49 12.51 -21.22
N ILE A 86 -6.38 11.63 -20.75
CA ILE A 86 -5.98 10.33 -20.19
C ILE A 86 -5.66 9.40 -21.37
N ASN A 87 -4.39 9.37 -21.76
CA ASN A 87 -3.83 8.46 -22.74
C ASN A 87 -2.70 7.63 -22.12
N GLU A 88 -2.27 6.58 -22.83
CA GLU A 88 -1.26 5.64 -22.34
C GLU A 88 0.06 6.35 -21.99
N ALA A 89 0.48 7.33 -22.78
CA ALA A 89 1.71 8.09 -22.52
C ALA A 89 1.64 8.90 -21.21
N ASN A 90 0.50 9.52 -20.93
CA ASN A 90 0.27 10.29 -19.70
C ASN A 90 0.16 9.37 -18.48
N LEU A 91 -0.46 8.19 -18.62
CA LEU A 91 -0.49 7.17 -17.57
C LEU A 91 0.93 6.67 -17.23
N CYS A 92 1.73 6.33 -18.25
CA CYS A 92 3.11 5.92 -18.05
C CYS A 92 3.96 7.04 -17.41
N SER A 93 3.74 8.29 -17.81
CA SER A 93 4.46 9.44 -17.26
C SER A 93 4.12 9.68 -15.78
N LEU A 94 2.83 9.60 -15.43
CA LEU A 94 2.36 9.70 -14.05
C LEU A 94 2.93 8.56 -13.20
N GLN A 95 2.87 7.32 -13.70
CA GLN A 95 3.44 6.17 -13.02
C GLN A 95 4.95 6.38 -12.76
N TYR A 96 5.70 6.83 -13.76
CA TYR A 96 7.13 7.11 -13.64
C TYR A 96 7.44 8.23 -12.64
N ASP A 97 6.66 9.31 -12.62
CA ASP A 97 6.83 10.39 -11.65
C ASP A 97 6.59 9.91 -10.21
N ILE A 98 5.58 9.04 -10.00
CA ILE A 98 5.32 8.42 -8.71
C ILE A 98 6.47 7.49 -8.31
N GLU A 99 6.96 6.64 -9.22
CA GLU A 99 8.13 5.78 -8.97
C GLU A 99 9.36 6.60 -8.57
N ARG A 100 9.58 7.76 -9.22
CA ARG A 100 10.70 8.65 -8.89
C ARG A 100 10.59 9.19 -7.46
N VAL A 101 9.40 9.58 -6.99
CA VAL A 101 9.25 10.05 -5.60
C VAL A 101 9.39 8.92 -4.58
N ILE A 102 8.93 7.70 -4.91
CA ILE A 102 9.17 6.51 -4.09
C ILE A 102 10.68 6.26 -3.96
N GLN A 103 11.42 6.27 -5.08
CA GLN A 103 12.88 6.11 -5.07
C GLN A 103 13.58 7.23 -4.30
N GLY A 104 13.11 8.48 -4.45
CA GLY A 104 13.60 9.63 -3.69
C GLY A 104 13.41 9.45 -2.18
N TYR A 105 12.25 8.96 -1.76
CA TYR A 105 11.99 8.60 -0.37
C TYR A 105 12.93 7.50 0.11
N ASN A 106 13.06 6.41 -0.66
CA ASN A 106 13.89 5.27 -0.29
C ASN A 106 15.35 5.69 -0.07
N ASN A 107 15.89 6.48 -0.99
CA ASN A 107 17.26 7.00 -0.93
C ASN A 107 17.47 7.93 0.27
N LYS A 108 16.51 8.81 0.54
CA LYS A 108 16.59 9.78 1.65
C LYS A 108 16.55 9.09 3.01
N ASN A 109 15.65 8.12 3.17
CA ASN A 109 15.38 7.50 4.47
C ASN A 109 16.20 6.22 4.71
N ARG A 110 16.89 5.70 3.68
CA ARG A 110 17.63 4.43 3.71
C ARG A 110 16.76 3.24 4.11
N ILE A 111 15.49 3.30 3.75
CA ILE A 111 14.49 2.24 3.96
C ILE A 111 13.54 2.25 2.77
N GLU A 112 13.23 1.08 2.23
CA GLU A 112 12.34 0.98 1.08
C GLU A 112 10.87 1.01 1.52
N MET A 113 10.02 1.72 0.79
CA MET A 113 8.56 1.72 1.03
C MET A 113 7.96 0.32 1.07
N LYS A 114 8.46 -0.60 0.23
CA LYS A 114 8.01 -1.99 0.21
C LYS A 114 8.33 -2.73 1.52
N GLN A 115 9.42 -2.38 2.20
CA GLN A 115 9.78 -2.93 3.52
C GLN A 115 8.88 -2.37 4.62
N LEU A 116 8.44 -1.12 4.50
CA LEU A 116 7.44 -0.53 5.42
C LEU A 116 6.08 -1.20 5.27
N LEU A 117 5.68 -1.55 4.05
CA LEU A 117 4.49 -2.35 3.81
C LEU A 117 4.64 -3.77 4.39
N ALA A 118 5.79 -4.41 4.16
CA ALA A 118 6.10 -5.73 4.73
C ALA A 118 5.93 -5.74 6.26
N ALA A 119 6.52 -4.74 6.93
CA ALA A 119 6.45 -4.57 8.37
C ALA A 119 5.02 -4.25 8.86
N SER A 120 4.25 -3.48 8.09
CA SER A 120 2.82 -3.23 8.37
C SER A 120 2.00 -4.51 8.34
N LEU A 121 2.35 -5.43 7.43
CA LEU A 121 1.76 -6.76 7.27
C LEU A 121 2.38 -7.84 8.18
N GLY A 122 3.27 -7.46 9.10
CA GLY A 122 3.87 -8.39 10.06
C GLY A 122 4.99 -9.29 9.51
N THR A 123 5.48 -9.04 8.31
CA THR A 123 6.52 -9.84 7.63
C THR A 123 7.83 -9.06 7.46
N GLU A 124 8.97 -9.77 7.42
CA GLU A 124 10.34 -9.23 7.39
C GLU A 124 10.86 -8.65 8.73
N PRO A 125 12.20 -8.49 8.94
CA PRO A 125 12.76 -8.36 10.29
C PRO A 125 12.21 -7.11 10.97
N ALA A 126 12.24 -7.10 12.30
CA ALA A 126 11.70 -6.05 13.17
C ALA A 126 12.16 -4.63 12.78
N PHE A 127 11.53 -4.08 11.75
CA PHE A 127 11.65 -2.69 11.35
C PHE A 127 10.71 -1.91 12.22
N ILE A 128 11.25 -0.86 12.83
CA ILE A 128 10.43 0.07 13.59
C ILE A 128 9.70 0.91 12.56
N LEU A 129 8.38 0.69 12.46
CA LEU A 129 7.51 1.53 11.65
C LEU A 129 7.64 2.99 12.11
N PRO A 130 7.55 3.96 11.18
CA PRO A 130 7.36 5.35 11.55
C PRO A 130 6.23 5.47 12.58
N LYS A 131 6.44 6.26 13.64
CA LYS A 131 5.49 6.37 14.74
C LYS A 131 4.07 6.67 14.23
N GLU A 132 3.94 7.60 13.29
CA GLU A 132 2.67 7.96 12.63
C GLU A 132 1.93 6.73 12.09
N LEU A 133 2.63 5.91 11.30
CA LEU A 133 2.07 4.69 10.70
C LEU A 133 1.78 3.61 11.76
N SER A 134 2.66 3.47 12.75
CA SER A 134 2.44 2.55 13.88
C SER A 134 1.19 2.91 14.69
N ASP A 135 0.98 4.19 14.97
CA ASP A 135 -0.17 4.67 15.74
C ASP A 135 -1.47 4.38 14.96
N MET A 136 -1.50 4.65 13.64
CA MET A 136 -2.65 4.36 12.77
C MET A 136 -3.00 2.86 12.72
N LEU A 137 -2.00 1.97 12.69
CA LEU A 137 -2.21 0.52 12.67
C LEU A 137 -2.64 -0.04 14.04
N GLN A 138 -2.22 0.59 15.14
CA GLN A 138 -2.64 0.18 16.48
C GLN A 138 -4.13 0.44 16.73
N ASP A 139 -4.65 1.57 16.24
CA ASP A 139 -6.08 1.92 16.34
C ASP A 139 -6.97 0.84 15.69
N LEU A 140 -6.51 0.25 14.58
CA LEU A 140 -7.16 -0.87 13.90
C LEU A 140 -7.37 -2.07 14.84
N THR A 141 -6.29 -2.48 15.49
CA THR A 141 -6.30 -3.67 16.37
C THR A 141 -7.00 -3.43 17.70
N GLY A 142 -7.12 -2.17 18.13
CA GLY A 142 -7.95 -1.78 19.27
C GLY A 142 -9.44 -2.00 18.99
N ILE A 143 -9.88 -1.83 17.75
CA ILE A 143 -11.27 -2.04 17.30
C ILE A 143 -11.57 -3.54 17.18
N GLU A 144 -10.68 -4.35 16.62
CA GLU A 144 -10.90 -5.81 16.50
C GLU A 144 -10.91 -6.53 17.85
N ARG A 145 -10.07 -6.12 18.81
CA ARG A 145 -10.10 -6.66 20.18
C ARG A 145 -11.45 -6.48 20.87
N ASN A 146 -12.20 -5.44 20.51
CA ASN A 146 -13.55 -5.19 21.04
C ASN A 146 -14.65 -5.95 20.28
N LYS A 147 -14.41 -6.36 19.02
CA LYS A 147 -15.36 -7.19 18.25
C LYS A 147 -15.32 -8.67 18.66
N GLY A 148 -14.22 -9.14 19.27
CA GLY A 148 -14.05 -10.52 19.75
C GLY A 148 -14.53 -10.81 21.18
N GLN A 149 -15.25 -9.89 21.83
CA GLN A 149 -15.78 -10.07 23.21
C GLN A 149 -17.32 -10.09 23.29
N ARG A 150 -18.01 -10.65 22.29
CA ARG A 150 -19.45 -10.92 22.41
C ARG A 150 -19.77 -12.39 22.17
#